data_AF-L7V2U3-F1
#
_entry.id   AF-L7V2U3-F1
#
_cell.length_a   1.000
_cell.length_b   1.000
_cell.length_c   1.000
_cell.angle_alpha   90.00
_cell.angle_beta   90.00
_cell.angle_gamma   90.00
#
_symmetry.space_group_name_H-M   'P 1'
#
loop_
_entity.id
_entity.type
_entity.pdbx_description
1 polymer ?
#
loop_
_entity_poly.entity_id
_entity_poly.type
_entity_poly.pdbx_seq_one_letter_code
_entity_poly.pdbx_strand_id
1 'polypeptide(L)' 'MSSVPEVFDRWSPGERSELIGSEFLGVLASVPDPRDPRGRRYSLMALLAIAVLATAAGMRGYAGFATWAATAPDDVLA' A
#
# COMPACT_ATOMS: atom_id res chain seq x y z
N MET A 1 -8.98 -25.08 -23.24
CA MET A 1 -7.99 -24.90 -22.16
C MET A 1 -7.17 -23.66 -22.51
N SER A 2 -7.61 -22.48 -22.07
CA SER A 2 -6.82 -21.26 -22.26
C SER A 2 -5.68 -21.30 -21.25
N SER A 3 -4.46 -21.06 -21.74
CA SER A 3 -3.28 -21.03 -20.91
C SER A 3 -3.37 -19.80 -20.03
N VAL A 4 -3.31 -20.00 -18.71
CA VAL A 4 -3.26 -18.96 -17.66
C VAL A 4 -2.54 -17.66 -18.07
N PRO A 5 -1.41 -17.66 -18.81
CA PRO A 5 -0.77 -16.43 -19.34
C PRO A 5 -1.63 -15.54 -20.26
N GLU A 6 -2.50 -16.06 -21.13
CA GLU A 6 -3.32 -15.24 -22.05
C GLU A 6 -4.35 -14.35 -21.30
N VAL A 7 -4.84 -14.82 -20.16
CA VAL A 7 -5.73 -14.03 -19.28
C VAL A 7 -4.98 -12.87 -18.66
N PHE A 8 -3.68 -13.05 -18.35
CA PHE A 8 -2.83 -12.01 -17.79
C PHE A 8 -2.43 -10.93 -18.81
N ASP A 9 -2.28 -11.29 -20.09
CA ASP A 9 -1.94 -10.35 -21.16
C ASP A 9 -3.11 -9.45 -21.58
N ARG A 10 -4.35 -9.91 -21.42
CA ARG A 10 -5.55 -9.09 -21.70
C ARG A 10 -5.75 -7.96 -20.68
N TRP A 11 -5.10 -8.05 -19.52
CA TRP A 11 -5.31 -7.15 -18.41
C TRP A 11 -4.19 -6.11 -18.34
N SER A 12 -4.54 -4.83 -18.46
CA SER A 12 -3.56 -3.76 -18.37
C SER A 12 -2.81 -3.85 -17.04
N PRO A 13 -1.47 -3.70 -17.01
CA PRO A 13 -0.72 -3.62 -15.77
C PRO A 13 -1.27 -2.57 -14.79
N GLY A 14 -1.84 -1.47 -15.32
CA GLY A 14 -2.49 -0.43 -14.53
C GLY A 14 -3.76 -0.91 -13.81
N GLU A 15 -4.64 -1.64 -14.52
CA GLU A 15 -5.88 -2.18 -13.93
C GLU A 15 -5.58 -3.20 -12.83
N ARG A 16 -4.54 -4.03 -13.02
CA ARG A 16 -4.07 -4.95 -11.97
C ARG A 16 -3.55 -4.20 -10.75
N SER A 17 -2.74 -3.16 -10.96
CA SER A 17 -2.23 -2.34 -9.85
C SER A 17 -3.33 -1.60 -9.11
N GLU A 18 -4.34 -1.07 -9.82
CA GLU A 18 -5.50 -0.41 -9.21
C GLU A 18 -6.37 -1.38 -8.41
N LEU A 19 -6.65 -2.57 -8.96
CA LEU A 19 -7.41 -3.61 -8.26
C LEU A 19 -6.66 -4.14 -7.04
N ILE A 20 -5.38 -4.48 -7.19
CA ILE A 20 -4.53 -4.89 -6.08
C ILE A 20 -4.45 -3.78 -5.04
N GLY A 21 -4.34 -2.51 -5.46
CA GLY A 21 -4.39 -1.35 -4.59
C GLY A 21 -5.70 -1.28 -3.80
N SER A 22 -6.84 -1.32 -4.47
CA SER A 22 -8.16 -1.22 -3.83
C SER A 22 -8.44 -2.35 -2.83
N GLU A 23 -8.11 -3.60 -3.18
CA GLU A 23 -8.22 -4.77 -2.28
C GLU A 23 -7.24 -4.65 -1.11
N PHE A 24 -5.99 -4.27 -1.39
CA PHE A 24 -4.98 -4.08 -0.35
C PHE A 24 -5.38 -2.98 0.64
N LEU A 25 -5.85 -1.83 0.15
CA LEU A 25 -6.35 -0.75 0.99
C LEU A 25 -7.61 -1.17 1.76
N GLY A 26 -8.48 -1.97 1.16
CA GLY A 26 -9.64 -2.57 1.83
C GLY A 26 -9.23 -3.47 2.99
N VAL A 27 -8.22 -4.33 2.78
CA VAL A 27 -7.66 -5.18 3.85
C VAL A 27 -7.01 -4.33 4.94
N LEU A 28 -6.24 -3.30 4.61
CA LEU A 28 -5.65 -2.39 5.60
C LEU A 28 -6.71 -1.63 6.40
N ALA A 29 -7.81 -1.24 5.76
CA ALA A 29 -8.94 -0.57 6.43
C ALA A 29 -9.70 -1.51 7.37
N SER A 30 -9.66 -2.83 7.14
CA SER A 30 -10.28 -3.83 8.02
C SER A 30 -9.55 -4.02 9.36
N VAL A 31 -8.29 -3.57 9.45
CA VAL A 31 -7.48 -3.69 10.68
C VAL A 31 -8.04 -2.74 11.74
N PRO A 32 -8.57 -3.25 12.88
CA PRO A 32 -9.07 -2.41 13.95
C PRO A 32 -7.94 -1.54 14.48
N ASP A 33 -8.14 -0.22 14.51
CA ASP A 33 -7.13 0.72 15.01
C ASP A 33 -7.12 0.72 16.55
N PRO A 34 -6.10 0.14 17.22
CA PRO A 34 -6.05 0.07 18.68
C PRO A 34 -5.65 1.41 19.30
N ARG A 35 -5.32 2.43 18.48
CA ARG A 35 -4.84 3.72 18.95
C ARG A 35 -5.99 4.57 19.48
N ASP A 36 -5.74 5.26 20.58
CA ASP A 36 -6.71 6.19 21.17
C ASP A 36 -7.13 7.26 20.14
N PRO A 37 -8.44 7.51 19.95
CA PRO A 37 -8.94 8.53 19.04
C PRO A 37 -8.33 9.92 19.26
N ARG A 38 -7.95 10.25 20.50
CA ARG A 38 -7.37 11.55 20.89
C ARG A 38 -5.91 11.72 20.46
N GLY A 39 -5.24 10.67 19.97
CA GLY A 39 -3.83 10.70 19.56
C GLY A 39 -3.57 10.57 18.05
N ARG A 40 -4.61 10.58 17.20
CA ARG A 40 -4.49 10.27 15.76
C ARG A 40 -4.01 11.47 14.94
N ARG A 41 -2.70 11.57 14.69
CA ARG A 41 -2.13 12.49 13.69
C ARG A 41 -2.17 11.93 12.27
N TYR A 42 -2.11 10.60 12.12
CA TYR A 42 -2.08 9.91 10.84
C TYR A 42 -3.00 8.68 10.85
N SER A 43 -3.71 8.47 9.74
CA SER A 43 -4.52 7.26 9.50
C SER A 43 -3.69 5.99 9.69
N LEU A 44 -4.26 4.95 10.32
CA LEU A 44 -3.54 3.67 10.48
C LEU A 44 -3.26 3.05 9.12
N MET A 45 -4.24 3.14 8.22
CA MET A 45 -4.12 2.66 6.85
C MET A 45 -3.00 3.39 6.10
N ALA A 46 -2.83 4.70 6.27
CA ALA A 46 -1.70 5.43 5.67
C ALA A 46 -0.34 4.98 6.22
N LEU A 47 -0.24 4.73 7.54
CA LEU A 47 0.98 4.20 8.14
C LEU A 47 1.32 2.79 7.66
N LEU A 48 0.30 1.94 7.48
CA LEU A 48 0.47 0.59 6.96
C LEU A 48 0.84 0.59 5.48
N ALA A 49 0.26 1.48 4.67
CA ALA A 49 0.63 1.65 3.27
C ALA A 49 2.11 2.04 3.13
N ILE A 50 2.57 3.05 3.89
CA ILE A 50 3.98 3.45 3.93
C ILE A 50 4.88 2.28 4.35
N ALA A 51 4.51 1.54 5.40
CA ALA A 51 5.31 0.43 5.88
C ALA A 51 5.45 -0.68 4.82
N VAL A 52 4.36 -1.03 4.12
CA VAL A 52 4.38 -2.06 3.08
C VAL A 52 5.17 -1.61 1.85
N LEU A 53 4.96 -0.38 1.39
CA LEU A 53 5.65 0.14 0.22
C LEU A 53 7.14 0.36 0.49
N ALA A 54 7.51 0.88 1.66
CA ALA A 54 8.90 1.01 2.04
C ALA A 54 9.58 -0.34 2.24
N THR A 55 8.85 -1.35 2.74
CA THR A 55 9.36 -2.74 2.83
C THR A 55 9.57 -3.34 1.44
N ALA A 56 8.66 -3.11 0.50
CA ALA A 56 8.81 -3.52 -0.89
C ALA A 56 9.99 -2.81 -1.58
N ALA A 57 10.28 -1.56 -1.21
CA ALA A 57 11.46 -0.83 -1.61
C ALA A 57 12.76 -1.28 -0.90
N GLY A 58 12.70 -2.29 -0.03
CA GLY A 58 13.85 -2.86 0.68
C GLY A 58 14.30 -2.10 1.92
N MET A 59 13.53 -1.10 2.37
CA MET A 59 13.84 -0.32 3.56
C MET A 59 13.57 -1.12 4.83
N ARG A 60 14.37 -0.87 5.88
CA ARG A 60 14.23 -1.52 7.18
C ARG A 60 14.22 -0.48 8.30
N GLY A 61 13.28 -0.66 9.23
CA GLY A 61 13.13 0.19 10.41
C GLY A 61 12.44 1.53 10.13
N TYR A 62 12.02 2.20 11.20
CA TYR A 62 11.19 3.41 11.13
C TYR A 62 11.86 4.59 10.41
N ALA A 63 13.17 4.77 10.60
CA ALA A 63 13.92 5.81 9.90
C ALA A 63 13.95 5.56 8.38
N GLY A 64 14.11 4.30 7.96
CA GLY A 64 14.07 3.94 6.56
C GLY A 64 12.71 4.19 5.92
N PHE A 65 11.63 3.89 6.66
CA PHE A 65 10.27 4.16 6.21
C PHE A 65 9.98 5.67 6.09
N ALA A 66 10.41 6.48 7.06
CA ALA A 66 10.24 7.93 7.02
C ALA A 66 11.03 8.57 5.87
N THR A 67 12.27 8.12 5.65
CA THR A 67 13.10 8.58 4.52
C THR A 67 12.48 8.21 3.18
N TRP A 68 11.96 7.00 3.04
CA TRP A 68 11.24 6.58 1.83
C TRP A 68 9.95 7.36 1.63
N ALA A 69 9.17 7.58 2.69
CA ALA A 69 7.94 8.36 2.61
C ALA A 69 8.21 9.82 2.19
N ALA A 70 9.33 10.40 2.61
CA ALA A 70 9.74 11.75 2.23
C ALA A 70 10.18 11.85 0.75
N THR A 71 10.50 10.74 0.10
CA THR A 71 10.88 10.70 -1.32
C THR A 71 9.83 10.02 -2.21
N ALA A 72 8.77 9.46 -1.63
CA ALA A 72 7.68 8.84 -2.36
C ALA A 72 6.80 9.91 -3.04
N PRO A 73 6.32 9.67 -4.26
CA PRO A 73 5.40 10.57 -4.94
C PRO A 73 4.05 10.65 -4.21
N ASP A 74 3.43 11.85 -4.22
CA ASP A 74 2.16 12.10 -3.52
C ASP A 74 1.03 11.17 -3.99
N ASP A 75 1.05 10.75 -5.26
CA ASP A 75 0.09 9.80 -5.85
C ASP A 75 0.03 8.45 -5.11
N VAL A 76 1.10 8.10 -4.39
CA VAL A 76 1.23 6.86 -3.62
C VAL A 76 0.75 7.05 -2.17
N LEU A 77 0.65 8.30 -1.71
CA LEU A 77 0.32 8.69 -0.33
C LEU A 77 -1.06 9.38 -0.21
N ALA A 78 -1.72 9.69 -1.32
CA ALA A 78 -3.01 10.36 -1.42
C ALA A 78 -4.22 9.44 -1.21
#